data_AF-A0A090W7S6-F1
#
_entry.id   AF-A0A090W7S6-F1
#
_cell.length_a   1.000
_cell.length_b   1.000
_cell.length_c   1.000
_cell.angle_alpha   90.00
_cell.angle_beta   90.00
_cell.angle_gamma   90.00
#
_symmetry.space_group_name_H-M   'P 1'
#
loop_
_entity.id
_entity.type
_entity.pdbx_description
1 polymer ?
#
loop_
_entity_poly.entity_id
_entity_poly.type
_entity_poly.pdbx_seq_one_letter_code
_entity_poly.pdbx_strand_id
1 'polypeptide(L)' 'MVGVTRISIHIERVVLRFHNGRGNYFKTKPFQPDCKEFFEDDKQDQVWFETIINKELVQQLLYYGKDVEVLEPVLLKAQM' A
#
# COMPACT_ATOMS: atom_id res chain seq x y z
N MET A 1 -23.09 11.29 -17.81
CA MET A 1 -23.06 9.81 -17.66
C MET A 1 -21.66 9.43 -17.22
N VAL A 2 -21.46 9.08 -15.95
CA VAL A 2 -20.16 8.53 -15.52
C VAL A 2 -20.33 7.03 -15.49
N GLY A 3 -19.75 6.37 -16.49
CA GLY A 3 -19.71 4.91 -16.55
C GLY A 3 -18.84 4.42 -15.40
N VAL A 4 -19.48 3.85 -14.38
CA VAL A 4 -18.78 3.09 -13.34
C VAL A 4 -18.37 1.75 -13.97
N THR A 5 -17.15 1.70 -14.49
CA THR A 5 -16.49 0.43 -14.81
C THR A 5 -16.45 -0.37 -13.51
N ARG A 6 -17.16 -1.51 -13.44
CA ARG A 6 -16.93 -2.52 -12.40
C ARG A 6 -15.54 -3.10 -12.66
N ILE A 7 -14.51 -2.41 -12.18
CA ILE A 7 -13.16 -2.93 -12.09
C ILE A 7 -13.26 -4.06 -11.06
N SER A 8 -13.08 -5.28 -11.55
CA SER A 8 -12.87 -6.51 -10.81
C SER A 8 -12.67 -6.31 -9.31
N ILE A 9 -13.62 -6.80 -8.50
CA ILE A 9 -13.68 -6.69 -7.03
C ILE A 9 -12.64 -7.60 -6.34
N HIS A 10 -11.46 -7.76 -6.95
CA HIS A 10 -10.41 -8.59 -6.39
C HIS A 10 -9.71 -7.78 -5.31
N ILE A 11 -10.05 -8.12 -4.07
CA ILE A 11 -9.32 -7.67 -2.90
C ILE A 11 -7.96 -8.35 -2.97
N GLU A 12 -6.92 -7.53 -3.09
CA GLU A 12 -5.54 -7.99 -3.15
C GLU A 12 -4.85 -7.61 -1.84
N ARG A 13 -3.99 -8.52 -1.37
CA ARG A 13 -3.14 -8.22 -0.22
C ARG A 13 -1.95 -7.40 -0.68
N VAL A 14 -1.85 -6.18 -0.16
CA VAL A 14 -0.74 -5.28 -0.41
C VAL A 14 0.18 -5.28 0.81
N VAL A 15 1.46 -5.56 0.58
CA VAL A 15 2.51 -5.51 1.60
C VAL A 15 3.50 -4.42 1.20
N LEU A 16 3.64 -3.42 2.08
CA LEU A 16 4.53 -2.30 1.90
C LEU A 16 5.65 -2.35 2.93
N ARG A 17 6.85 -1.99 2.47
CA ARG A 17 8.02 -1.78 3.30
C ARG A 17 8.41 -0.32 3.24
N PHE A 18 8.58 0.32 4.38
CA PHE A 18 9.00 1.71 4.45
C PHE A 18 10.48 1.84 4.80
N HIS A 19 11.13 2.80 4.18
CA HIS A 19 12.54 3.11 4.43
C HIS A 19 12.68 4.44 5.20
N ASN A 20 13.86 4.71 5.78
CA ASN A 20 14.22 6.01 6.38
C ASN A 20 13.28 6.55 7.47
N GLY A 21 12.56 5.69 8.19
CA GLY A 21 11.64 6.11 9.25
C GLY A 21 10.31 6.70 8.76
N ARG A 22 10.05 6.70 7.45
CA ARG A 22 8.75 7.12 6.87
C ARG A 22 7.58 6.25 7.32
N GLY A 23 7.84 5.02 7.74
CA GLY A 23 6.84 4.13 8.33
C GLY A 23 6.14 4.76 9.54
N ASN A 24 6.84 5.54 10.37
CA ASN A 24 6.22 6.21 11.52
C ASN A 24 5.23 7.31 11.09
N TYR A 25 5.53 8.05 10.03
CA TYR A 25 4.59 9.04 9.47
C TYR A 25 3.36 8.35 8.87
N PHE A 26 3.57 7.23 8.19
CA PHE A 26 2.47 6.44 7.66
C PHE A 26 1.57 5.89 8.79
N LYS A 27 2.13 5.45 9.93
CA LYS A 27 1.35 4.99 11.09
C LYS A 27 0.48 6.10 11.70
N THR A 28 0.93 7.35 11.70
CA THR A 28 0.12 8.48 12.21
C THR A 28 -0.96 8.91 11.24
N LYS A 29 -0.72 8.77 9.93
CA LYS A 29 -1.69 9.11 8.88
C LYS A 29 -1.68 8.08 7.75
N PRO A 30 -2.29 6.91 7.96
CA PRO A 30 -2.32 5.89 6.93
C PRO A 30 -3.30 6.31 5.84
N PHE A 31 -2.94 6.09 4.56
CA PHE A 31 -3.87 6.30 3.46
C PHE A 31 -4.94 5.21 3.38
N GLN A 32 -4.68 4.03 3.97
CA GLN A 32 -5.66 2.96 4.12
C GLN A 32 -5.99 2.78 5.60
N PRO A 33 -7.25 3.01 6.03
CA PRO A 33 -7.63 2.92 7.44
C PRO A 33 -7.49 1.50 8.01
N ASP A 34 -7.73 0.47 7.19
CA ASP A 34 -7.61 -0.94 7.56
C ASP A 34 -6.18 -1.50 7.48
N CYS A 35 -5.17 -0.62 7.61
CA CYS A 35 -3.78 -1.06 7.58
C CYS A 35 -3.35 -1.72 8.89
N LYS A 36 -2.60 -2.80 8.76
CA LYS A 36 -2.09 -3.62 9.86
C LYS A 36 -0.57 -3.65 9.85
N GLU A 37 0.01 -3.58 11.02
CA GLU A 37 1.44 -3.70 11.23
C GLU A 37 1.82 -5.16 11.48
N PHE A 38 3.09 -5.50 11.25
CA PHE A 38 3.63 -6.78 11.71
C PHE A 38 4.04 -6.66 13.18
N PHE A 39 3.77 -7.71 13.96
CA PHE A 39 4.16 -7.79 15.38
C PHE A 39 5.62 -8.24 15.58
N GLU A 40 6.29 -8.67 14.51
CA GLU A 40 7.67 -9.13 14.53
C GLU A 40 8.63 -7.94 14.59
N ASP A 41 9.61 -7.97 15.50
CA ASP A 41 10.56 -6.87 15.70
C ASP A 41 11.37 -6.55 14.43
N ASP A 42 11.72 -7.59 13.66
CA ASP A 42 12.41 -7.46 12.36
C ASP A 42 11.54 -6.93 11.21
N LYS A 43 10.23 -6.72 11.43
CA LYS A 43 9.27 -6.26 10.40
C LYS A 43 8.50 -5.00 10.81
N GLN A 44 8.98 -4.25 11.79
CA GLN A 44 8.32 -3.01 12.23
C GLN A 44 8.26 -1.92 11.13
N ASP A 45 9.12 -2.03 10.10
CA ASP A 45 9.15 -1.20 8.89
C ASP A 45 8.12 -1.64 7.83
N GLN A 46 7.41 -2.75 8.05
CA GLN A 46 6.44 -3.29 7.12
C GLN A 46 5.01 -3.10 7.60
N VAL A 47 4.12 -2.88 6.65
CA VAL A 47 2.68 -2.85 6.88
C VAL A 47 1.98 -3.63 5.78
N TRP A 48 0.78 -4.10 6.07
CA TRP A 48 -0.03 -4.77 5.08
C TRP A 48 -1.50 -4.37 5.21
N PHE A 49 -2.22 -4.49 4.11
CA PHE A 49 -3.66 -4.29 4.07
C PHE A 49 -4.26 -5.03 2.89
N GLU A 50 -5.56 -5.27 2.97
CA GLU A 50 -6.34 -5.89 1.91
C GLU A 50 -7.20 -4.82 1.28
N THR A 51 -6.98 -4.53 0.00
CA THR A 51 -7.76 -3.51 -0.71
C THR A 51 -7.84 -3.81 -2.20
N ILE A 52 -8.74 -3.12 -2.87
CA ILE A 52 -8.86 -3.15 -4.32
C ILE A 52 -7.80 -2.21 -4.88
N ILE A 53 -6.91 -2.73 -5.73
CA ILE A 53 -5.90 -1.91 -6.40
C ILE A 53 -6.60 -0.93 -7.35
N ASN A 54 -6.63 0.34 -6.98
CA ASN A 54 -7.18 1.41 -7.78
C ASN A 54 -6.09 2.44 -8.14
N LYS A 55 -6.40 3.36 -9.07
CA LYS A 55 -5.45 4.39 -9.51
C LYS A 55 -5.03 5.33 -8.38
N GLU A 56 -5.92 5.59 -7.43
CA GLU A 56 -5.64 6.45 -6.27
C GLU A 56 -4.55 5.84 -5.38
N LEU A 57 -4.66 4.55 -5.05
CA LEU A 57 -3.66 3.81 -4.29
C LEU A 57 -2.30 3.86 -4.98
N VAL A 58 -2.27 3.60 -6.29
CA VAL A 58 -1.02 3.65 -7.08
C VAL A 58 -0.41 5.06 -7.03
N GLN A 59 -1.22 6.12 -7.18
CA GLN A 59 -0.73 7.49 -7.08
C GLN A 59 -0.23 7.86 -5.67
N GLN A 60 -0.92 7.40 -4.62
CA GLN A 60 -0.46 7.57 -3.23
C GLN A 60 0.90 6.90 -3.04
N LEU A 61 1.08 5.67 -3.52
CA LEU A 61 2.35 4.95 -3.43
C LEU A 61 3.47 5.66 -4.21
N LEU A 62 3.20 6.11 -5.44
CA LEU A 62 4.15 6.89 -6.24
C LEU A 62 4.55 8.21 -5.58
N TYR A 63 3.64 8.84 -4.83
CA TYR A 63 3.93 10.07 -4.07
C TYR A 63 4.95 9.83 -2.94
N TYR A 64 4.91 8.66 -2.30
CA TYR A 64 5.95 8.23 -1.36
C TYR A 64 7.25 7.86 -2.09
N GLY A 65 7.16 7.38 -3.33
CA GLY A 65 8.30 7.16 -4.20
C GLY A 65 9.32 6.21 -3.57
N LYS A 66 10.57 6.66 -3.43
CA LYS A 66 11.67 5.83 -2.90
C LYS A 66 11.54 5.48 -1.41
N ASP A 67 10.65 6.14 -0.68
CA ASP A 67 10.47 5.91 0.75
C ASP A 67 9.54 4.72 1.06
N VAL A 68 8.87 4.18 0.03
CA VAL A 68 8.03 2.99 0.13
C VAL A 68 8.40 1.98 -0.95
N GLU A 69 8.43 0.71 -0.57
CA GLU A 69 8.69 -0.41 -1.46
C GLU A 69 7.53 -1.39 -1.38
N VAL A 70 7.01 -1.80 -2.54
CA VAL A 70 5.95 -2.80 -2.62
C VAL A 70 6.58 -4.19 -2.68
N LEU A 71 6.32 -4.99 -1.65
CA LEU A 71 6.72 -6.40 -1.61
C LEU A 71 5.68 -7.26 -2.33
N GLU A 72 4.39 -7.01 -2.09
CA GLU A 72 3.26 -7.72 -2.69
C GLU A 72 2.09 -6.75 -2.96
N PRO A 73 1.24 -6.98 -3.98
CA PRO A 73 1.30 -8.05 -4.98
C PRO A 73 2.18 -7.67 -6.19
N VAL A 74 2.57 -8.67 -6.98
CA VAL A 74 3.43 -8.49 -8.18
C VAL A 74 2.86 -7.49 -9.18
N LEU A 75 1.52 -7.46 -9.31
CA LEU A 75 0.81 -6.50 -10.18
C LEU A 75 1.12 -5.04 -9.80
N LEU A 76 1.15 -4.75 -8.51
CA LEU A 76 1.41 -3.41 -7.99
C LEU A 76 2.91 -3.08 -8.10
N LYS A 77 3.77 -4.07 -7.83
CA LYS A 77 5.23 -3.97 -7.99
C LYS A 77 5.65 -3.64 -9.43
N ALA A 78 4.91 -4.14 -10.43
CA ALA A 78 5.19 -3.84 -11.84
C ALA A 78 4.83 -2.39 -12.25
N GLN A 79 4.07 -1.66 -11.43
CA GLN A 79 3.66 -0.27 -11.70
C GLN A 79 4.49 0.77 -10.93
N MET A 80 5.42 0.34 -10.08
CA MET A 80 6.33 1.19 -9.31
C MET A 80 7.72 1.20 -9.91
#